data_AF-A0A4Y2KI65-F1
#
_entry.id   AF-A0A4Y2KI65-F1
#
_cell.length_a   1.000
_cell.length_b   1.000
_cell.length_c   1.000
_cell.angle_alpha   90.00
_cell.angle_beta   90.00
_cell.angle_gamma   90.00
#
_symmetry.space_group_name_H-M   'P 1'
#
loop_
_entity.id
_entity.type
_entity.pdbx_description
1 polymer ?
#
loop_
_entity_poly.entity_id
_entity_poly.type
_entity_poly.pdbx_seq_one_letter_code
_entity_poly.pdbx_strand_id
1 'polypeptide(L)'
;MKKEERISEVKATDAIVRTFDAVILTIPVPEVLKLGGNFLNQDDDVKVAIEQVKYSPRIAVALIYDKPVKYLEGLPTAMKYFPDDDILHFMSVDNKKREKSKEVPGIILQSTTSFAEKCSNLNDSEIKKNNARTH
;
A
#
# COMPACT_ATOMS: atom_id res chain seq x y z
N MET A 1 3.22 46.26 8.75
CA MET A 1 2.48 45.07 8.25
C MET A 1 2.88 43.89 9.11
N LYS A 2 2.01 43.40 10.00
CA LYS A 2 2.29 42.17 10.75
C LYS A 2 2.18 41.00 9.76
N LYS A 3 3.25 40.22 9.64
CA LYS A 3 3.23 38.97 8.87
C LYS A 3 2.34 38.02 9.67
N GLU A 4 1.14 37.73 9.17
CA GLU A 4 0.31 36.69 9.78
C GLU A 4 1.10 35.38 9.71
N GLU A 5 1.50 34.86 10.87
CA GLU A 5 2.02 33.50 10.97
C GLU A 5 0.89 32.55 10.56
N ARG A 6 1.06 31.92 9.39
CA ARG A 6 0.16 30.86 8.94
C ARG A 6 0.50 29.60 9.73
N ILE A 7 -0.16 29.46 10.88
CA ILE A 7 -0.09 28.24 11.70
C ILE A 7 -1.09 27.23 11.12
N SER A 8 -0.63 26.02 10.86
CA SER A 8 -1.46 24.90 10.41
C SER A 8 -1.98 24.12 11.60
N GLU A 9 -3.28 23.86 11.64
CA GLU A 9 -3.90 23.00 12.64
C GLU A 9 -4.11 21.59 12.09
N VAL A 10 -3.60 20.59 12.80
CA VAL A 10 -3.75 19.18 12.44
C VAL A 10 -4.52 18.47 13.55
N LYS A 11 -5.64 17.83 13.18
CA LYS A 11 -6.49 17.06 14.08
C LYS A 11 -6.27 15.56 13.85
N ALA A 12 -5.85 14.85 14.89
CA ALA A 12 -5.76 13.40 14.90
C ALA A 12 -7.12 12.74 15.22
N THR A 13 -7.23 11.43 14.95
CA THR A 13 -8.46 10.65 15.15
C THR A 13 -8.89 10.58 16.62
N ASP A 14 -7.96 10.71 17.55
CA ASP A 14 -8.20 10.82 18.99
C ASP A 14 -8.69 12.21 19.42
N ALA A 15 -9.02 13.08 18.45
CA ALA A 15 -9.43 14.47 18.62
C ALA A 15 -8.38 15.41 19.20
N ILE A 16 -7.12 14.98 19.33
CA ILE A 16 -6.03 15.87 19.71
C ILE A 16 -5.70 16.79 18.53
N VAL A 17 -5.72 18.11 18.80
CA VAL A 17 -5.33 19.14 17.83
C VAL A 17 -3.94 19.65 18.16
N ARG A 18 -3.10 19.78 17.15
CA ARG A 18 -1.75 20.35 17.26
C ARG A 18 -1.53 21.40 16.19
N THR A 19 -0.70 22.38 16.52
CA THR A 19 -0.33 23.49 15.65
C THR A 19 1.09 23.32 15.14
N PHE A 20 1.31 23.60 13.86
CA PHE A 20 2.62 23.50 13.21
C PHE A 20 2.84 24.67 12.26
N ASP A 21 4.09 25.13 12.12
CA ASP A 21 4.47 26.14 11.13
C ASP A 21 4.41 25.59 9.69
N ALA A 22 4.61 24.28 9.53
CA ALA A 22 4.55 23.59 8.25
C ALA A 22 4.11 22.13 8.43
N VAL A 23 3.42 21.59 7.42
CA VAL A 23 2.96 20.19 7.38
C VAL A 23 3.46 19.54 6.09
N ILE A 24 4.09 18.37 6.20
CA ILE A 24 4.54 17.56 5.05
C ILE A 24 3.73 16.27 5.04
N LEU A 25 3.00 16.03 3.96
CA LEU A 25 2.21 14.82 3.77
C LEU A 25 3.00 13.81 2.92
N THR A 26 3.29 12.64 3.49
CA THR A 26 4.00 11.54 2.79
C THR A 26 3.12 10.31 2.58
N ILE A 27 1.81 10.46 2.78
CA ILE A 27 0.83 9.40 2.54
C ILE A 27 0.48 9.33 1.04
N PRO A 28 -0.04 8.20 0.53
CA PRO A 28 -0.48 8.11 -0.86
C PRO A 28 -1.50 9.18 -1.22
N VAL A 29 -1.46 9.67 -2.46
CA VAL A 29 -2.32 10.78 -2.90
C VAL A 29 -3.83 10.51 -2.71
N PRO A 30 -4.37 9.31 -3.00
CA PRO A 30 -5.75 8.98 -2.66
C PRO A 30 -6.10 9.10 -1.17
N GLU A 31 -5.14 8.93 -0.26
CA GLU A 31 -5.36 9.14 1.18
C GLU A 31 -5.27 10.62 1.54
N VAL A 32 -4.42 11.41 0.87
CA VAL A 32 -4.40 12.88 1.00
C VAL A 32 -5.77 13.46 0.63
N LEU A 33 -6.36 13.00 -0.46
CA LEU A 33 -7.68 13.44 -0.94
C LEU A 33 -8.83 13.13 0.03
N LYS A 34 -8.64 12.18 0.97
CA LYS A 34 -9.62 11.85 2.00
C LYS A 34 -9.49 12.72 3.26
N LEU A 35 -8.39 13.46 3.41
CA LEU A 35 -8.23 14.36 4.55
C LEU A 35 -9.22 15.51 4.44
N GLY A 36 -9.92 15.80 5.54
CA GLY A 36 -10.76 16.99 5.65
C GLY A 36 -9.93 18.28 5.83
N GLY A 37 -10.62 19.42 5.81
CA GLY A 37 -10.01 20.74 6.01
C GLY A 37 -9.92 21.57 4.72
N ASN A 38 -9.14 22.65 4.75
CA ASN A 38 -9.06 23.64 3.68
C ASN A 38 -7.69 23.68 2.96
N PHE A 39 -6.83 22.69 3.21
CA PHE A 39 -5.45 22.68 2.70
C PHE A 39 -5.35 22.43 1.18
N LEU A 40 -6.37 21.83 0.56
CA LEU A 40 -6.46 21.62 -0.90
C LEU A 40 -7.33 22.65 -1.62
N ASN A 41 -7.99 23.55 -0.89
CA ASN A 41 -8.93 24.52 -1.47
C ASN A 41 -8.26 25.81 -1.96
N GLN A 42 -6.93 25.86 -1.94
CA GLN A 42 -6.16 27.08 -2.22
C GLN A 42 -5.67 27.16 -3.67
N ASP A 43 -5.68 26.04 -4.41
CA ASP A 43 -5.13 25.96 -5.76
C ASP A 43 -5.85 24.85 -6.56
N ASP A 44 -6.71 25.26 -7.50
CA ASP A 44 -7.51 24.35 -8.33
C ASP A 44 -6.63 23.50 -9.26
N ASP A 45 -5.49 24.02 -9.72
CA ASP A 45 -4.57 23.27 -10.59
C ASP A 45 -3.88 22.15 -9.81
N VAL A 46 -3.46 22.43 -8.57
CA VAL A 46 -2.89 21.41 -7.68
C VAL A 46 -3.92 20.33 -7.39
N LYS A 47 -5.16 20.71 -7.09
CA LYS A 47 -6.24 19.75 -6.81
C LYS A 47 -6.49 18.83 -8.01
N VAL A 48 -6.63 19.38 -9.22
CA VAL A 48 -6.81 18.59 -10.43
C VAL A 48 -5.62 17.66 -10.69
N ALA A 49 -4.39 18.13 -10.47
CA ALA A 49 -3.20 17.32 -10.67
C ALA A 49 -3.15 16.10 -9.72
N ILE A 50 -3.49 16.29 -8.44
CA ILE A 50 -3.47 15.19 -7.46
C ILE A 50 -4.63 14.20 -7.65
N GLU A 51 -5.79 14.65 -8.13
CA GLU A 51 -6.95 13.78 -8.45
C GLU A 51 -6.66 12.80 -9.60
N GLN A 52 -5.70 13.11 -10.47
CA GLN A 52 -5.31 12.24 -11.59
C GLN A 52 -4.34 11.13 -11.20
N VAL A 53 -3.79 11.14 -9.97
CA VAL A 53 -2.80 10.16 -9.54
C VAL A 53 -3.46 8.79 -9.31
N LYS A 54 -2.98 7.78 -10.04
CA LYS A 54 -3.46 6.40 -9.95
C LYS A 54 -2.36 5.47 -9.45
N TYR A 55 -2.75 4.53 -8.60
CA TYR A 55 -1.88 3.47 -8.10
C TYR A 55 -2.37 2.11 -8.59
N SER A 56 -1.43 1.24 -8.93
CA SER A 56 -1.73 -0.15 -9.29
C SER A 56 -1.70 -1.03 -8.04
N PRO A 57 -2.78 -1.77 -7.72
CA PRO A 57 -2.79 -2.65 -6.57
C PRO A 57 -1.92 -3.89 -6.81
N ARG A 58 -1.36 -4.45 -5.74
CA ARG A 58 -0.70 -5.76 -5.73
C ARG A 58 -0.99 -6.47 -4.43
N ILE A 59 -1.10 -7.79 -4.47
CA ILE A 59 -1.21 -8.64 -3.29
C ILE A 59 0.17 -9.21 -3.00
N ALA A 60 0.59 -9.16 -1.74
CA ALA A 60 1.81 -9.81 -1.28
C ALA A 60 1.48 -10.86 -0.23
N VAL A 61 2.10 -12.03 -0.34
CA VAL A 61 1.98 -13.13 0.62
C VAL A 61 3.37 -13.48 1.14
N ALA A 62 3.48 -13.60 2.46
CA ALA A 62 4.70 -14.04 3.12
C ALA A 62 4.50 -15.45 3.68
N LEU A 63 5.35 -16.39 3.27
CA LEU A 63 5.45 -17.73 3.86
C LEU A 63 6.68 -17.73 4.77
N ILE A 64 6.46 -17.71 6.08
CA ILE A 64 7.52 -17.62 7.09
C ILE A 64 7.71 -19.00 7.70
N TYR A 65 8.93 -19.52 7.65
CA TYR A 65 9.26 -20.81 8.22
C TYR A 65 9.85 -20.63 9.62
N ASP A 66 9.74 -21.67 10.45
CA ASP A 66 10.31 -21.75 11.80
C ASP A 66 11.64 -22.51 11.84
N LYS A 67 11.94 -23.27 10.78
CA LYS A 67 13.12 -24.13 10.64
C LYS A 67 13.78 -23.97 9.27
N PRO A 68 15.09 -24.26 9.15
CA PRO A 68 15.77 -24.30 7.86
C PRO A 68 15.07 -25.23 6.86
N VAL A 69 14.97 -24.79 5.62
CA VAL A 69 14.27 -25.50 4.55
C VAL A 69 15.26 -25.82 3.43
N LYS A 70 15.73 -27.07 3.39
CA LYS A 70 16.80 -27.51 2.46
C LYS A 70 16.50 -27.23 0.99
N TYR A 71 15.25 -27.37 0.54
CA TYR A 71 14.93 -27.11 -0.86
C TYR A 71 15.06 -25.62 -1.22
N LEU A 72 14.84 -24.71 -0.27
CA LEU A 72 15.03 -23.26 -0.48
C LEU A 72 16.52 -22.91 -0.55
N GLU A 73 17.38 -23.62 0.18
CA GLU A 73 18.84 -23.49 0.08
C GLU A 73 19.34 -23.87 -1.33
N GLY A 74 18.76 -24.90 -1.93
CA GLY A 74 19.09 -25.37 -3.28
C GLY A 74 18.61 -24.48 -4.43
N LEU A 75 17.78 -23.46 -4.17
CA LEU A 75 17.32 -22.55 -5.23
C LEU A 75 18.50 -21.71 -5.78
N PRO A 76 18.64 -21.63 -7.12
CA PRO A 76 19.78 -20.98 -7.76
C PRO A 76 19.80 -19.46 -7.62
N THR A 77 18.64 -18.85 -7.29
CA THR A 77 18.50 -17.41 -7.13
C THR A 77 17.76 -17.08 -5.84
N ALA A 78 18.10 -15.94 -5.24
CA ALA A 78 17.37 -15.35 -4.13
C ALA A 78 16.02 -14.75 -4.55
N MET A 79 15.84 -14.47 -5.85
CA MET A 79 14.63 -13.85 -6.37
C MET A 79 14.35 -14.22 -7.83
N LYS A 80 13.07 -14.26 -8.21
CA LYS A 80 12.65 -14.61 -9.56
C LYS A 80 11.42 -13.81 -9.96
N TYR A 81 11.42 -13.31 -11.20
CA TYR A 81 10.26 -12.74 -11.85
C TYR A 81 9.55 -13.79 -12.71
N PHE A 82 8.24 -13.63 -12.86
CA PHE A 82 7.38 -14.51 -13.64
C PHE A 82 6.54 -13.62 -14.59
N PRO A 83 7.13 -13.14 -15.70
CA PRO A 83 6.45 -12.21 -16.59
C PRO A 83 5.25 -12.83 -17.32
N ASP A 84 5.29 -14.14 -17.54
CA ASP A 84 4.28 -14.89 -18.31
C ASP A 84 3.22 -15.57 -17.42
N ASP A 85 3.27 -15.36 -16.09
CA ASP A 85 2.32 -15.94 -15.15
C ASP A 85 1.19 -14.93 -14.86
N ASP A 86 -0.05 -15.38 -14.96
CA ASP A 86 -1.23 -14.54 -14.79
C ASP A 86 -1.44 -14.06 -13.35
N ILE A 87 -0.87 -14.78 -12.37
CA ILE A 87 -1.10 -14.58 -10.94
C ILE A 87 0.15 -14.07 -10.26
N LEU A 88 1.28 -14.75 -10.41
CA LEU A 88 2.52 -14.44 -9.73
C LEU A 88 3.36 -13.49 -10.59
N HIS A 89 3.77 -12.36 -10.03
CA HIS A 89 4.70 -11.46 -10.71
C HIS A 89 6.15 -11.69 -10.25
N PHE A 90 6.32 -11.96 -8.96
CA PHE A 90 7.62 -12.00 -8.32
C PHE A 90 7.63 -12.91 -7.10
N MET A 91 8.76 -13.59 -6.90
CA MET A 91 9.08 -14.33 -5.69
C MET A 91 10.46 -13.92 -5.19
N SER A 92 10.63 -13.87 -3.87
CA SER A 92 11.96 -13.84 -3.25
C SER A 92 12.07 -14.74 -2.03
N VAL A 93 13.25 -15.31 -1.86
CA VAL A 93 13.69 -15.98 -0.64
C VAL A 93 14.35 -14.91 0.22
N ASP A 94 13.63 -14.43 1.23
CA ASP A 94 13.94 -13.22 2.00
C ASP A 94 15.32 -13.27 2.65
N ASN A 95 15.64 -14.33 3.39
CA ASN A 95 16.92 -14.47 4.07
C ASN A 95 18.09 -14.49 3.08
N LYS A 96 17.93 -15.11 1.90
CA LYS A 96 18.93 -15.05 0.82
C LYS A 96 19.05 -13.63 0.24
N LYS A 97 17.92 -12.96 -0.03
CA LYS A 97 17.87 -11.60 -0.58
C LYS A 97 18.53 -10.58 0.37
N ARG A 98 18.42 -10.78 1.69
CA ARG A 98 19.06 -9.96 2.72
C ARG A 98 20.51 -10.37 3.03
N GLU A 99 21.07 -11.34 2.30
CA GLU A 99 22.40 -11.90 2.56
C GLU A 99 22.58 -12.51 3.97
N LYS A 100 21.47 -12.98 4.54
CA LYS A 100 21.39 -13.60 5.86
C LYS A 100 21.09 -15.08 5.77
N SER A 101 21.89 -15.82 5.00
CA SER A 101 21.67 -17.24 4.68
C SER A 101 21.59 -18.17 5.90
N LYS A 102 22.08 -17.75 7.07
CA LYS A 102 22.00 -18.49 8.33
C LYS A 102 20.66 -18.30 9.06
N GLU A 103 19.89 -17.26 8.74
CA GLU A 103 18.54 -17.07 9.27
C GLU A 103 17.56 -18.05 8.60
N VAL A 104 16.50 -18.39 9.33
CA VAL A 104 15.41 -19.22 8.82
C VAL A 104 14.77 -18.52 7.60
N PRO A 105 14.48 -19.25 6.52
CA PRO A 105 13.98 -18.62 5.30
C PRO A 105 12.55 -18.11 5.44
N GLY A 106 12.26 -17.04 4.71
CA GLY A 106 10.90 -16.60 4.38
C GLY A 106 10.77 -16.50 2.86
N ILE A 107 9.59 -16.78 2.32
CA ILE A 107 9.29 -16.57 0.91
C ILE A 107 8.30 -15.42 0.81
N ILE A 108 8.65 -14.40 0.03
CA ILE A 108 7.72 -13.33 -0.34
C ILE A 108 7.26 -13.58 -1.77
N LEU A 109 5.95 -13.69 -1.95
CA LEU A 109 5.27 -13.80 -3.24
C LEU A 109 4.53 -12.49 -3.48
N GLN A 110 4.61 -11.96 -4.70
CA GLN A 110 3.86 -10.78 -5.12
C GLN A 110 3.05 -11.12 -6.37
N SER A 111 1.78 -10.74 -6.36
CA SER A 111 0.89 -10.97 -7.49
C SER A 111 1.16 -10.00 -8.63
N THR A 112 0.63 -10.33 -9.81
CA THR A 112 0.39 -9.37 -10.88
C THR A 112 -0.63 -8.31 -10.45
N THR A 113 -0.61 -7.15 -11.10
CA THR A 113 -1.62 -6.10 -10.90
C THR A 113 -3.00 -6.57 -11.33
N SER A 114 -3.09 -7.24 -12.49
CA SER A 114 -4.36 -7.73 -13.05
C SER A 114 -5.04 -8.74 -12.13
N PHE A 115 -4.28 -9.63 -11.47
CA PHE A 115 -4.84 -10.54 -10.47
C PHE A 115 -5.34 -9.78 -9.22
N ALA A 116 -4.56 -8.83 -8.72
CA ALA A 116 -4.96 -8.03 -7.55
C ALA A 116 -6.21 -7.18 -7.80
N GLU A 117 -6.37 -6.62 -8.99
CA GLU A 117 -7.57 -5.89 -9.41
C GLU A 117 -8.79 -6.82 -9.46
N LYS A 118 -8.64 -8.02 -10.05
CA LYS A 118 -9.71 -9.04 -10.06
C LYS A 118 -10.15 -9.39 -8.63
N CYS A 119 -9.21 -9.63 -7.72
CA CYS A 119 -9.52 -9.97 -6.33
C CYS A 119 -10.20 -8.83 -5.57
N SER A 120 -9.77 -7.58 -5.78
CA SER A 120 -10.39 -6.40 -5.15
C SER A 120 -11.87 -6.27 -5.51
N ASN A 121 -12.23 -6.60 -6.75
CA ASN A 121 -13.61 -6.51 -7.25
C ASN A 121 -14.52 -7.66 -6.78
N LEU A 122 -13.97 -8.76 -6.24
CA LEU A 122 -14.78 -9.88 -5.76
C LEU A 122 -15.63 -9.47 -4.54
N ASN A 123 -15.10 -8.62 -3.66
CA ASN A 123 -15.79 -8.16 -2.45
C ASN A 123 -17.00 -7.25 -2.74
N ASP A 124 -16.98 -6.44 -3.81
CA ASP A 124 -18.08 -5.51 -4.12
C ASP A 124 -19.37 -6.21 -4.58
N SER A 125 -19.24 -7.40 -5.20
CA SER A 125 -20.38 -8.19 -5.69
C SER A 125 -21.12 -8.95 -4.58
N GLU A 126 -20.46 -9.20 -3.44
CA GLU A 126 -21.05 -9.84 -2.26
C GLU A 126 -21.68 -8.81 -1.30
N ILE A 127 -21.09 -7.60 -1.20
CA ILE A 127 -21.63 -6.49 -0.39
C ILE A 127 -23.04 -6.08 -0.84
N LYS A 128 -23.33 -6.12 -2.16
CA LYS A 128 -24.67 -5.81 -2.68
C LYS A 128 -25.69 -6.95 -2.56
N LYS A 129 -25.26 -8.21 -2.45
CA LYS A 129 -26.16 -9.37 -2.30
C LYS A 129 -26.66 -9.58 -0.87
N ASN A 130 -25.87 -9.17 0.14
CA ASN A 130 -26.27 -9.30 1.54
C ASN A 130 -27.25 -8.21 2.01
N ASN A 131 -27.28 -7.03 1.37
CA ASN A 131 -28.25 -5.98 1.70
C ASN A 131 -29.63 -6.13 1.02
N ALA A 132 -29.82 -7.14 0.16
CA ALA A 132 -31.10 -7.42 -0.50
C ALA A 132 -31.82 -8.66 0.07
N ARG A 133 -31.25 -9.31 1.11
CA ARG A 133 -31.83 -10.49 1.77
C ARG A 133 -32.35 -10.23 3.19
N THR A 134 -32.31 -8.98 3.64
CA THR A 134 -32.92 -8.53 4.89
C THR A 134 -33.96 -7.46 4.60
N HIS A 135 -35.06 -7.87 3.97
CA HIS A 135 -36.39 -7.26 4.09
C HIS A 135 -37.44 -8.34 3.81
#